data_AF-A0A9E5GLR8-F1
#
_entry.id   AF-A0A9E5GLR8-F1
#
_cell.length_a   1.000
_cell.length_b   1.000
_cell.length_c   1.000
_cell.angle_alpha   90.00
_cell.angle_beta   90.00
_cell.angle_gamma   90.00
#
_symmetry.space_group_name_H-M   'P 1'
#
loop_
_entity.id
_entity.type
_entity.pdbx_description
1 polymer ?
#
loop_
_entity_poly.entity_id
_entity_poly.type
_entity_poly.pdbx_seq_one_letter_code
_entity_poly.pdbx_strand_id
1 'polypeptide(L)'
;MESNEASVPFLRRVARDLTRQHQGQLHRLGIILPSRRAERSLRHAFSLEADGPVMSPGIWSIESVMMGFAGRRPVSPVEQLLALYHVHQTETDAEALEDFLKWGPTLLRDFGEIDRHGVDAQALYRELKEVETLAEWGLDLPTDLMQRRLNLWLKMPRLYQG
;
A
#
# COMPACT_ATOMS: atom_id res chain seq x y z
N MET A 1 -29.65 -24.17 25.00
CA MET A 1 -28.22 -24.56 24.93
C MET A 1 -27.50 -23.58 23.99
N GLU A 2 -27.67 -22.29 24.27
CA GLU A 2 -27.11 -21.19 23.48
C GLU A 2 -25.89 -20.67 24.23
N SER A 3 -24.76 -21.34 24.05
CA SER A 3 -23.52 -20.97 24.72
C SER A 3 -22.49 -20.56 23.68
N ASN A 4 -22.27 -19.24 23.59
CA ASN A 4 -20.99 -18.62 23.22
C ASN A 4 -20.57 -18.56 21.73
N GLU A 5 -21.47 -18.22 20.81
CA GLU A 5 -21.09 -17.98 19.40
C GLU A 5 -20.38 -16.63 19.19
N ALA A 6 -20.63 -15.64 20.06
CA ALA A 6 -20.05 -14.30 19.99
C ALA A 6 -18.54 -14.23 20.31
N SER A 7 -17.98 -15.23 21.01
CA SER A 7 -16.55 -15.26 21.38
C SER A 7 -15.64 -15.91 20.33
N VAL A 8 -16.19 -16.64 19.37
CA VAL A 8 -15.39 -17.33 18.34
C VAL A 8 -14.90 -16.32 17.31
N PRO A 9 -13.58 -16.20 17.02
CA PRO A 9 -13.07 -15.28 16.01
C PRO A 9 -13.71 -15.50 14.64
N PHE A 10 -13.95 -14.41 13.88
CA PHE A 10 -14.63 -14.46 12.58
C PHE A 10 -14.05 -15.52 11.63
N LEU A 11 -12.72 -15.52 11.43
CA LEU A 11 -12.06 -16.48 10.52
C LEU A 11 -12.19 -17.93 10.98
N ARG A 12 -12.39 -18.17 12.28
CA ARG A 12 -12.68 -19.51 12.80
C ARG A 12 -14.10 -19.95 12.49
N ARG A 13 -15.08 -19.04 12.56
CA ARG A 13 -16.45 -19.31 12.10
C ARG A 13 -16.48 -19.62 10.61
N VAL A 14 -15.80 -18.80 9.79
CA VAL A 14 -15.67 -19.04 8.34
C VAL A 14 -15.04 -20.41 8.04
N ALA A 15 -13.94 -20.76 8.72
CA ALA A 15 -13.31 -22.07 8.55
C ALA A 15 -14.25 -23.22 8.90
N ARG A 16 -14.97 -23.13 10.02
CA ARG A 16 -15.97 -24.12 10.44
C ARG A 16 -17.07 -24.31 9.41
N ASP A 17 -17.64 -23.21 8.92
CA ASP A 17 -18.73 -23.24 7.96
C ASP A 17 -18.28 -23.85 6.64
N LEU A 18 -17.10 -23.47 6.14
CA LEU A 18 -16.54 -24.04 4.91
C LEU A 18 -16.17 -25.52 5.05
N THR A 19 -15.61 -25.94 6.20
CA THR A 19 -15.33 -27.37 6.46
C THR A 19 -16.61 -28.19 6.45
N ARG A 20 -17.70 -27.67 7.02
CA ARG A 20 -19.01 -28.35 7.03
C ARG A 20 -19.67 -28.39 5.65
N GLN A 21 -19.59 -27.30 4.88
CA GLN A 21 -20.20 -27.22 3.54
C GLN A 21 -19.44 -28.04 2.50
N HIS A 22 -18.11 -28.17 2.64
CA HIS A 22 -17.23 -28.79 1.64
C HIS A 22 -16.48 -30.01 2.19
N GLN A 23 -17.17 -30.86 2.95
CA GLN A 23 -16.60 -32.08 3.55
C GLN A 23 -15.82 -32.91 2.52
N GLY A 24 -14.53 -33.14 2.78
CA GLY A 24 -13.63 -33.89 1.90
C GLY A 24 -13.20 -33.16 0.60
N GLN A 25 -13.70 -31.95 0.33
CA GLN A 25 -13.46 -31.21 -0.92
C GLN A 25 -12.88 -29.80 -0.70
N LEU A 26 -12.37 -29.49 0.50
CA LEU A 26 -11.75 -28.21 0.82
C LEU A 26 -10.65 -27.80 -0.18
N HIS A 27 -9.87 -28.75 -0.69
CA HIS A 27 -8.83 -28.52 -1.70
C HIS A 27 -9.32 -27.90 -3.02
N ARG A 28 -10.64 -27.93 -3.29
CA ARG A 28 -11.25 -27.32 -4.49
C ARG A 28 -11.56 -25.83 -4.30
N LEU A 29 -11.38 -25.30 -3.09
CA LEU A 29 -11.63 -23.89 -2.79
C LEU A 29 -10.36 -23.06 -2.97
N GLY A 30 -10.52 -21.90 -3.59
CA GLY A 30 -9.55 -20.82 -3.58
C GLY A 30 -10.07 -19.64 -2.77
N ILE A 31 -9.30 -19.20 -1.77
CA ILE A 31 -9.68 -18.12 -0.85
C ILE A 31 -8.62 -17.03 -0.92
N ILE A 32 -9.07 -15.81 -1.23
CA ILE A 32 -8.21 -14.62 -1.27
C ILE A 32 -8.54 -13.72 -0.08
N LEU A 33 -7.51 -13.27 0.63
CA LEU A 33 -7.63 -12.46 1.84
C LEU A 33 -6.85 -11.15 1.72
N PRO A 34 -7.22 -10.10 2.48
CA PRO A 34 -6.60 -8.79 2.35
C PRO A 34 -5.14 -8.75 2.84
N SER A 35 -4.69 -9.71 3.65
CA SER A 35 -3.33 -9.71 4.20
C SER A 35 -2.78 -11.11 4.46
N ARG A 36 -1.45 -11.22 4.51
CA ARG A 36 -0.74 -12.45 4.93
C ARG A 36 -1.04 -12.83 6.38
N ARG A 37 -1.42 -11.87 7.23
CA ARG A 37 -1.84 -12.15 8.62
C ARG A 37 -3.20 -12.85 8.64
N ALA A 38 -4.15 -12.36 7.85
CA ALA A 38 -5.45 -13.00 7.70
C ALA A 38 -5.31 -14.41 7.11
N GLU A 39 -4.44 -14.58 6.11
CA GLU A 39 -4.11 -15.90 5.55
C GLU A 39 -3.62 -16.87 6.63
N ARG A 40 -2.58 -16.50 7.39
CA ARG A 40 -2.06 -17.35 8.48
C ARG A 40 -3.14 -17.67 9.52
N SER A 41 -3.96 -16.67 9.87
CA SER A 41 -5.05 -16.85 10.82
C SER A 41 -6.11 -17.83 10.29
N LEU A 42 -6.45 -17.78 9.00
CA LEU A 42 -7.43 -18.69 8.41
C LEU A 42 -6.88 -20.10 8.24
N ARG A 43 -5.61 -20.24 7.83
CA ARG A 43 -4.91 -21.55 7.79
C ARG A 43 -4.93 -22.22 9.17
N HIS A 44 -4.61 -21.47 10.21
CA HIS A 44 -4.68 -21.96 11.58
C HIS A 44 -6.11 -22.33 11.97
N ALA A 45 -7.10 -21.50 11.62
CA ALA A 45 -8.50 -21.82 11.89
C ALA A 45 -8.96 -23.14 11.24
N PHE A 46 -8.60 -23.40 9.97
CA PHE A 46 -8.89 -24.69 9.34
C PHE A 46 -8.24 -25.87 10.07
N SER A 47 -7.02 -25.70 10.57
CA SER A 47 -6.34 -26.75 11.34
C SER A 47 -7.05 -27.11 12.66
N LEU A 48 -7.79 -26.16 13.24
CA LEU A 48 -8.54 -26.37 14.49
C LEU A 48 -9.92 -26.99 14.27
N GLU A 49 -10.46 -26.91 13.05
CA GLU A 49 -11.80 -27.40 12.71
C GLU A 49 -11.75 -28.70 11.87
N ALA A 50 -10.56 -29.21 11.56
CA ALA A 50 -10.40 -30.47 10.83
C ALA A 50 -10.41 -31.67 11.80
N ASP A 51 -11.32 -32.62 11.58
CA ASP A 51 -11.44 -33.86 12.38
C ASP A 51 -10.44 -34.96 11.97
N GLY A 52 -9.45 -34.63 11.13
CA GLY A 52 -8.46 -35.57 10.62
C GLY A 52 -7.61 -34.98 9.49
N PRO A 53 -6.77 -35.80 8.84
CA PRO A 53 -5.97 -35.36 7.70
C PRO A 53 -6.87 -34.87 6.56
N VAL A 54 -6.80 -33.60 6.24
CA VAL A 54 -7.56 -32.98 5.15
C VAL A 54 -6.64 -32.15 4.26
N MET A 55 -6.89 -32.18 2.95
CA MET A 55 -6.22 -31.29 2.03
C MET A 55 -6.80 -29.87 2.19
N SER A 56 -5.94 -28.95 2.63
CA SER A 56 -6.26 -27.54 2.86
C SER A 56 -6.71 -26.84 1.57
N PRO A 57 -7.63 -25.86 1.63
CA PRO A 57 -7.92 -25.02 0.48
C PRO A 57 -6.68 -24.22 0.03
N GLY A 58 -6.71 -23.75 -1.21
CA GLY A 58 -5.79 -22.72 -1.65
C GLY A 58 -6.11 -21.41 -0.93
N ILE A 59 -5.17 -20.85 -0.19
CA ILE A 59 -5.36 -19.58 0.53
C ILE A 59 -4.22 -18.65 0.17
N TRP A 60 -4.54 -17.43 -0.24
CA TRP A 60 -3.56 -16.43 -0.66
C TRP A 60 -3.93 -15.06 -0.13
N SER A 61 -2.92 -14.22 0.13
CA SER A 61 -3.16 -12.78 0.26
C SER A 61 -3.37 -12.15 -1.11
N ILE A 62 -4.14 -11.07 -1.19
CA ILE A 62 -4.29 -10.27 -2.42
C ILE A 62 -2.93 -9.84 -2.97
N GLU A 63 -2.02 -9.44 -2.08
CA GLU A 63 -0.63 -9.11 -2.41
C GLU A 63 0.08 -10.27 -3.13
N SER A 64 -0.04 -11.51 -2.62
CA SER A 64 0.59 -12.68 -3.25
C SER A 64 0.01 -13.03 -4.61
N VAL A 65 -1.30 -12.84 -4.78
CA VAL A 65 -1.98 -13.03 -6.06
C VAL A 65 -1.49 -11.99 -7.07
N MET A 66 -1.44 -10.71 -6.70
CA MET A 66 -0.98 -9.63 -7.56
C MET A 66 0.49 -9.80 -7.95
N MET A 67 1.37 -10.19 -7.02
CA MET A 67 2.76 -10.51 -7.34
C MET A 67 2.87 -11.68 -8.33
N GLY A 68 2.03 -12.71 -8.18
CA GLY A 68 1.96 -13.83 -9.10
C GLY A 68 1.60 -13.41 -10.53
N PHE A 69 0.61 -12.52 -10.67
CA PHE A 69 0.24 -11.97 -11.98
C PHE A 69 1.29 -11.03 -12.58
N ALA A 70 1.93 -10.21 -11.74
CA ALA A 70 2.93 -9.25 -12.20
C ALA A 70 4.24 -9.90 -12.67
N GLY A 71 4.54 -11.13 -12.20
CA GLY A 71 5.79 -11.83 -12.50
C GLY A 71 7.04 -11.12 -11.97
N ARG A 72 6.86 -10.16 -11.05
CA ARG A 72 7.92 -9.29 -10.52
C ARG A 72 7.87 -9.28 -9.00
N ARG A 73 9.04 -9.12 -8.39
CA ARG A 73 9.16 -8.93 -6.95
C ARG A 73 8.95 -7.47 -6.58
N PRO A 74 8.32 -7.18 -5.44
CA PRO A 74 8.24 -5.82 -4.93
C PRO A 74 9.65 -5.32 -4.62
N VAL A 75 9.89 -4.05 -4.97
CA VAL A 75 11.14 -3.34 -4.66
C VAL A 75 11.16 -3.01 -3.17
N SER A 76 12.30 -3.19 -2.49
CA SER A 76 12.39 -2.88 -1.07
C SER A 76 12.24 -1.37 -0.82
N PRO A 77 11.80 -0.95 0.39
CA PRO A 77 11.69 0.48 0.71
C PRO A 77 12.99 1.26 0.52
N VAL A 78 14.14 0.64 0.80
CA VAL A 78 15.46 1.25 0.62
C VAL A 78 15.76 1.44 -0.86
N GLU A 79 15.53 0.43 -1.69
CA GLU A 79 15.73 0.53 -3.14
C GLU A 79 14.80 1.58 -3.76
N GLN A 80 13.53 1.65 -3.34
CA GLN A 80 12.60 2.68 -3.81
C GLN A 80 13.09 4.09 -3.45
N LEU A 81 13.58 4.28 -2.22
CA LEU A 81 14.09 5.57 -1.76
C LEU A 81 15.37 5.99 -2.49
N LEU A 82 16.27 5.04 -2.76
CA LEU A 82 17.48 5.29 -3.55
C LEU A 82 17.15 5.57 -5.01
N ALA A 83 16.15 4.89 -5.59
CA ALA A 83 15.68 5.18 -6.94
C ALA A 83 15.10 6.60 -7.01
N LEU A 84 14.28 6.99 -6.04
CA LEU A 84 13.75 8.35 -5.94
C LEU A 84 14.87 9.40 -5.79
N TYR A 85 15.90 9.11 -4.99
CA TYR A 85 17.06 9.99 -4.88
C TYR A 85 17.82 10.12 -6.20
N HIS A 86 17.94 9.03 -6.97
CA HIS A 86 18.55 9.08 -8.30
C HIS A 86 17.76 9.97 -9.27
N VAL A 87 16.43 9.88 -9.26
CA VAL A 87 15.57 10.81 -10.01
C VAL A 87 15.75 12.24 -9.52
N HIS A 88 15.83 12.45 -8.21
CA HIS A 88 16.06 13.77 -7.63
C HIS A 88 17.38 14.39 -8.12
N GLN A 89 18.45 13.59 -8.23
CA GLN A 89 19.77 14.01 -8.77
C GLN A 89 19.74 14.42 -10.25
N THR A 90 18.85 13.85 -11.03
CA THR A 90 18.80 14.06 -12.49
C THR A 90 17.82 15.16 -12.87
N GLU A 91 16.71 15.28 -12.15
CA GLU A 91 15.60 16.18 -12.49
C GLU A 91 15.62 17.52 -11.73
N THR A 92 16.47 17.66 -10.71
CA THR A 92 16.49 18.85 -9.83
C THR A 92 17.89 19.23 -9.37
N ASP A 93 18.04 20.42 -8.77
CA ASP A 93 19.24 20.79 -7.98
C ASP A 93 19.28 19.96 -6.69
N ALA A 94 19.79 18.74 -6.78
CA ALA A 94 19.75 17.80 -5.68
C ALA A 94 20.67 18.21 -4.53
N GLU A 95 20.13 18.10 -3.33
CA GLU A 95 20.89 18.18 -2.10
C GLU A 95 21.59 16.85 -1.77
N ALA A 96 22.42 16.87 -0.72
CA ALA A 96 23.07 15.66 -0.25
C ALA A 96 22.04 14.62 0.22
N LEU A 97 22.38 13.33 0.09
CA LEU A 97 21.51 12.22 0.50
C LEU A 97 21.01 12.39 1.94
N GLU A 98 21.86 12.82 2.86
CA GLU A 98 21.49 13.04 4.27
C GLU A 98 20.36 14.06 4.45
N ASP A 99 20.33 15.10 3.62
CA ASP A 99 19.26 16.11 3.63
C ASP A 99 18.00 15.57 2.97
N PHE A 100 18.14 14.90 1.82
CA PHE A 100 17.04 14.25 1.12
C PHE A 100 16.31 13.23 2.02
N LEU A 101 17.04 12.44 2.80
CA LEU A 101 16.48 11.42 3.70
C LEU A 101 15.54 12.01 4.78
N LYS A 102 15.57 13.33 5.01
CA LYS A 102 14.67 14.01 5.96
C LYS A 102 13.23 14.10 5.44
N TRP A 103 13.01 14.17 4.13
CA TRP A 103 11.68 14.32 3.53
C TRP A 103 11.35 13.30 2.43
N GLY A 104 12.35 12.70 1.79
CA GLY A 104 12.18 11.69 0.74
C GLY A 104 11.26 10.52 1.12
N PRO A 105 11.32 9.97 2.36
CA PRO A 105 10.39 8.92 2.79
C PRO A 105 8.93 9.38 2.85
N THR A 106 8.69 10.65 3.18
CA THR A 106 7.33 11.24 3.16
C THR A 106 6.86 11.38 1.72
N LEU A 107 7.71 11.90 0.83
CA LEU A 107 7.38 12.03 -0.58
C LEU A 107 7.01 10.67 -1.21
N LEU A 108 7.81 9.64 -0.95
CA LEU A 108 7.57 8.30 -1.47
C LEU A 108 6.23 7.71 -0.98
N ARG A 109 5.83 8.04 0.26
CA ARG A 109 4.51 7.66 0.79
C ARG A 109 3.39 8.37 0.03
N ASP A 110 3.53 9.66 -0.21
CA ASP A 110 2.52 10.45 -0.93
C ASP A 110 2.33 9.92 -2.36
N PHE A 111 3.41 9.54 -3.05
CA PHE A 111 3.33 8.85 -4.34
C PHE A 111 2.56 7.53 -4.24
N GLY A 112 2.84 6.73 -3.22
CA GLY A 112 2.10 5.49 -2.96
C GLY A 112 0.62 5.70 -2.64
N GLU A 113 0.23 6.84 -2.06
CA GLU A 113 -1.18 7.19 -1.86
C GLU A 113 -1.86 7.57 -3.18
N ILE A 114 -1.19 8.36 -4.03
CA ILE A 114 -1.67 8.72 -5.37
C ILE A 114 -1.96 7.46 -6.18
N ASP A 115 -0.99 6.54 -6.24
CA ASP A 115 -1.10 5.28 -6.98
C ASP A 115 -2.24 4.41 -6.45
N ARG A 116 -2.36 4.29 -5.11
CA ARG A 116 -3.37 3.46 -4.47
C ARG A 116 -4.79 3.93 -4.77
N HIS A 117 -4.99 5.24 -4.87
CA HIS A 117 -6.30 5.81 -5.16
C HIS A 117 -6.56 5.92 -6.67
N GLY A 118 -5.56 5.67 -7.51
CA GLY A 118 -5.69 5.73 -8.97
C GLY A 118 -6.08 7.12 -9.48
N VAL A 119 -5.67 8.17 -8.77
CA VAL A 119 -6.00 9.56 -9.13
C VAL A 119 -5.12 10.04 -10.28
N ASP A 120 -5.62 10.99 -11.07
CA ASP A 120 -4.80 11.68 -12.07
C ASP A 120 -3.76 12.55 -11.33
N ALA A 121 -2.53 12.05 -11.23
CA ALA A 121 -1.43 12.74 -10.58
C ALA A 121 -1.15 14.12 -11.19
N GLN A 122 -1.31 14.28 -12.50
CA GLN A 122 -1.11 15.57 -13.17
C GLN A 122 -2.19 16.57 -12.80
N ALA A 123 -3.46 16.13 -12.72
CA ALA A 123 -4.54 16.97 -12.21
C ALA A 123 -4.30 17.36 -10.76
N LEU A 124 -3.95 16.39 -9.91
CA LEU A 124 -3.66 16.63 -8.49
C LEU A 124 -2.55 17.68 -8.30
N TYR A 125 -1.42 17.55 -9.01
CA TYR A 125 -0.33 18.52 -8.87
C TYR A 125 -0.68 19.91 -9.42
N ARG A 126 -1.53 20.00 -10.45
CA ARG A 126 -2.05 21.29 -10.92
C ARG A 126 -2.92 21.96 -9.86
N GLU A 127 -3.86 21.22 -9.27
CA GLU A 127 -4.73 21.74 -8.21
C GLU A 127 -3.91 22.19 -6.99
N LEU A 128 -2.95 21.39 -6.54
CA LEU A 128 -2.07 21.75 -5.42
C LEU A 128 -1.25 23.00 -5.73
N LYS A 129 -0.73 23.13 -6.94
CA LYS A 129 -0.02 24.35 -7.37
C LYS A 129 -0.96 25.57 -7.33
N GLU A 130 -2.19 25.44 -7.80
CA GLU A 130 -3.17 26.54 -7.77
C GLU A 130 -3.50 26.96 -6.33
N VAL A 131 -3.72 26.00 -5.43
CA VAL A 131 -3.94 26.25 -4.00
C VAL A 131 -2.76 27.00 -3.38
N GLU A 132 -1.54 26.58 -3.67
CA GLU A 132 -0.33 27.23 -3.16
C GLU A 132 -0.13 28.63 -3.74
N THR A 133 -0.42 28.82 -5.03
CA THR A 133 -0.37 30.14 -5.69
C THR A 133 -1.39 31.10 -5.09
N LEU A 134 -2.60 30.61 -4.77
CA LEU A 134 -3.63 31.40 -4.10
C LEU A 134 -3.23 31.78 -2.66
N ALA A 135 -2.49 30.92 -1.96
CA ALA A 135 -1.99 31.23 -0.62
C ALA A 135 -0.93 32.35 -0.63
N GLU A 136 -0.23 32.56 -1.75
CA GLU A 136 0.68 33.68 -1.96
C GLU A 136 -0.03 34.95 -2.43
N TRP A 137 -1.26 34.84 -2.94
CA TRP A 137 -1.96 35.94 -3.56
C TRP A 137 -2.36 37.00 -2.52
N GLY A 138 -1.88 38.23 -2.72
CA GLY A 138 -2.16 39.36 -1.84
C GLY A 138 -1.12 39.58 -0.73
N LEU A 139 -0.02 38.84 -0.73
CA LEU A 139 1.15 39.13 0.11
C LEU A 139 2.11 40.05 -0.62
N ASP A 140 2.53 41.14 0.03
CA ASP A 140 3.51 42.09 -0.52
C ASP A 140 4.90 41.44 -0.69
N LEU A 141 5.26 40.50 0.19
CA LEU A 141 6.46 39.67 0.10
C LEU A 141 6.17 38.25 0.61
N PRO A 142 6.25 37.23 -0.26
CA PRO A 142 6.26 35.83 0.15
C PRO A 142 7.46 35.52 1.03
N THR A 143 7.29 34.64 2.02
CA THR A 143 8.43 34.19 2.84
C THR A 143 9.30 33.19 2.07
N ASP A 144 10.58 33.08 2.45
CA ASP A 144 11.49 32.08 1.89
C ASP A 144 10.95 30.65 1.99
N LEU A 145 10.22 30.34 3.07
CA LEU A 145 9.58 29.03 3.25
C LEU A 145 8.48 28.80 2.23
N MET A 146 7.66 29.82 1.93
CA MET A 146 6.59 29.74 0.94
C MET A 146 7.16 29.52 -0.46
N GLN A 147 8.20 30.28 -0.83
CA GLN A 147 8.87 30.10 -2.12
C GLN A 147 9.55 28.73 -2.24
N ARG A 148 10.16 28.22 -1.18
CA ARG A 148 10.73 26.87 -1.16
C ARG A 148 9.66 25.80 -1.33
N ARG A 149 8.52 25.95 -0.66
CA ARG A 149 7.37 25.03 -0.79
C ARG A 149 6.80 25.04 -2.20
N LEU A 150 6.58 26.22 -2.79
CA LEU A 150 6.11 26.33 -4.18
C LEU A 150 7.10 25.70 -5.17
N ASN A 151 8.40 25.96 -5.00
CA ASN A 151 9.44 25.36 -5.83
C ASN A 151 9.48 23.83 -5.72
N LEU A 152 9.24 23.28 -4.53
CA LEU A 152 9.11 21.85 -4.35
C LEU A 152 7.92 21.31 -5.15
N TRP A 153 6.73 21.92 -5.01
CA TRP A 153 5.52 21.51 -5.75
C TRP A 153 5.68 21.56 -7.27
N LEU A 154 6.44 22.54 -7.79
CA LEU A 154 6.77 22.62 -9.22
C LEU A 154 7.63 21.45 -9.72
N LYS A 155 8.46 20.87 -8.84
CA LYS A 155 9.35 19.73 -9.15
C LYS A 155 8.64 18.38 -9.00
N MET A 156 7.55 18.29 -8.22
CA MET A 156 6.83 17.05 -7.92
C MET A 156 6.40 16.24 -9.15
N PRO A 157 5.84 16.85 -10.23
CA PRO A 157 5.46 16.08 -11.42
C PRO A 157 6.64 15.35 -12.07
N ARG A 158 7.84 15.94 -12.05
CA ARG A 158 9.05 15.33 -12.63
C ARG A 158 9.56 14.20 -11.74
N LEU A 159 9.57 14.41 -10.42
CA LEU A 159 9.96 13.39 -9.45
C LEU A 159 9.04 12.16 -9.48
N TYR A 160 7.76 12.35 -9.79
CA TYR A 160 6.78 11.26 -9.89
C TYR A 160 6.85 10.50 -11.22
N GLN A 161 7.26 11.16 -12.31
CA GLN A 161 7.32 10.57 -13.66
C GLN A 161 8.68 9.93 -14.01
N GLY A 162 9.76 10.35 -13.34
CA GLY A 162 11.13 9.92 -13.60
C GLY A 162 11.49 8.53 -13.11
#